data_AF-A0A972XBJ2-F1
#
_entry.id   AF-A0A972XBJ2-F1
#
_cell.length_a   1.000
_cell.length_b   1.000
_cell.length_c   1.000
_cell.angle_alpha   90.00
_cell.angle_beta   90.00
_cell.angle_gamma   90.00
#
_symmetry.space_group_name_H-M   'P 1'
#
loop_
_entity.id
_entity.type
_entity.pdbx_description
1 polymer ?
#
loop_
_entity_poly.entity_id
_entity_poly.type
_entity_poly.pdbx_seq_one_letter_code
_entity_poly.pdbx_strand_id
1 'polypeptide(L)'
;MEEWRSRYLGIGLIMRKNLAILALILSLSGCGNQDIKSDNENRQNTVSQVGTNGQLIPIQSDNVRSAGYDEASLVMTVQFDNGALYEYYGVPTELWTSFIAAQPHPWSQVGYPRLVQGGIPYKRIG
;
A
#
# COMPACT_ATOMS: atom_id res chain seq x y z
N MET A 1 22.47 -18.94 28.91
CA MET A 1 21.37 -18.07 29.36
C MET A 1 22.00 -16.74 29.71
N GLU A 2 22.26 -15.93 28.69
CA GLU A 2 22.92 -14.64 28.84
C GLU A 2 21.82 -13.57 28.77
N GLU A 3 21.59 -12.94 29.91
CA GLU A 3 20.57 -11.93 30.13
C GLU A 3 20.87 -10.66 29.33
N TRP A 4 19.92 -10.33 28.46
CA TRP A 4 19.32 -9.02 28.23
C TRP A 4 20.14 -7.72 28.43
N ARG A 5 20.19 -7.01 27.30
CA ARG A 5 19.91 -5.57 27.13
C ARG A 5 21.05 -4.59 27.35
N SER A 6 21.78 -4.51 26.25
CA SER A 6 22.48 -3.33 25.76
C SER A 6 21.69 -2.02 25.92
N ARG A 7 22.48 -1.02 26.29
CA ARG A 7 22.19 0.40 26.51
C ARG A 7 21.85 1.06 25.18
N TYR A 8 20.68 1.68 25.07
CA TYR A 8 20.44 2.82 24.17
C TYR A 8 19.39 3.75 24.79
N LEU A 9 19.84 4.67 25.65
CA LEU A 9 19.13 5.90 25.96
C LEU A 9 19.71 6.98 25.04
N GLY A 10 19.01 7.27 23.96
CA GLY A 10 19.49 8.20 22.93
C GLY A 10 18.40 8.54 21.92
N ILE A 11 17.35 9.21 22.36
CA ILE A 11 16.45 9.95 21.46
C ILE A 11 16.27 11.37 22.01
N GLY A 12 17.30 12.18 21.79
CA GLY A 12 17.15 13.63 21.79
C GLY A 12 16.83 14.08 20.37
N LEU A 13 15.56 14.33 20.06
CA LEU A 13 15.17 15.27 18.99
C LEU A 13 13.68 15.61 19.12
N ILE A 14 13.36 16.54 20.02
CA ILE A 14 12.07 17.24 19.98
C ILE A 14 12.37 18.72 19.78
N MET A 15 11.60 19.29 18.85
CA MET A 15 11.22 20.69 18.73
C MET A 15 11.74 21.40 17.46
N ARG A 16 11.09 21.11 16.32
CA ARG A 16 11.02 22.07 15.22
C ARG A 16 10.02 23.17 15.61
N LYS A 17 10.53 24.27 16.14
CA LYS A 17 9.79 25.54 16.27
C LYS A 17 9.57 26.11 14.86
N ASN A 18 8.46 25.75 14.23
CA ASN A 18 7.98 26.52 13.08
C ASN A 18 7.38 27.81 13.62
N LEU A 19 8.14 28.89 13.49
CA LEU A 19 7.64 30.25 13.62
C LEU A 19 6.50 30.43 12.60
N ALA A 20 5.30 30.67 13.12
CA ALA A 20 4.22 31.23 12.35
C ALA A 20 4.27 32.77 12.42
N ILE A 21 3.57 33.42 11.48
CA ILE A 21 3.05 34.81 11.51
C ILE A 21 4.06 35.85 10.94
N LEU A 22 3.81 36.74 9.96
CA LEU A 22 2.60 37.41 9.42
C LEU A 22 2.95 38.04 8.04
N ALA A 23 2.04 38.05 7.05
CA ALA A 23 1.92 39.16 6.09
C ALA A 23 0.53 39.22 5.45
N LEU A 24 -0.14 40.33 5.71
CA LEU A 24 -1.44 40.80 5.24
C LEU A 24 -1.53 40.88 3.71
N ILE A 25 -2.61 40.36 3.12
CA ILE A 25 -3.15 40.91 1.87
C ILE A 25 -4.67 40.98 1.99
N LEU A 26 -5.17 42.20 2.17
CA LEU A 26 -6.57 42.58 1.97
C LEU A 26 -6.77 42.80 0.47
N SER A 27 -7.62 41.99 -0.17
CA SER A 27 -8.22 42.34 -1.46
C SER A 27 -9.68 41.92 -1.47
N LEU A 28 -10.52 42.95 -1.57
CA LEU A 28 -11.97 42.93 -1.65
C LEU A 28 -12.48 42.37 -2.98
N SER A 29 -13.72 41.89 -2.91
CA SER A 29 -14.73 41.84 -3.97
C SER A 29 -14.54 40.80 -5.08
N GLY A 30 -15.27 39.69 -4.90
CA GLY A 30 -15.70 38.83 -5.98
C GLY A 30 -16.80 37.89 -5.49
N CYS A 31 -18.06 38.34 -5.43
CA CYS A 31 -19.20 37.44 -5.34
C CYS A 31 -19.36 36.76 -6.71
N GLY A 32 -18.60 35.70 -6.95
CA GLY A 32 -18.84 34.78 -8.05
C GLY A 32 -19.87 33.75 -7.60
N ASN A 33 -21.00 33.66 -8.32
CA ASN A 33 -21.95 32.56 -8.21
C ASN A 33 -21.19 31.24 -8.32
N GLN A 34 -21.18 30.47 -7.24
CA GLN A 34 -20.72 29.09 -7.26
C GLN A 34 -21.96 28.24 -7.51
N ASP A 35 -22.18 27.91 -8.77
CA ASP A 35 -22.85 26.65 -9.09
C ASP A 35 -22.19 25.57 -8.23
N ILE A 36 -23.00 24.86 -7.46
CA ILE A 36 -22.60 23.75 -6.61
C ILE A 36 -21.98 22.68 -7.54
N LYS A 37 -20.68 22.83 -7.79
CA LYS A 37 -19.82 21.78 -8.30
C LYS A 37 -19.78 20.75 -7.18
N SER A 38 -20.22 19.54 -7.52
CA SER A 38 -20.16 18.35 -6.67
C SER A 38 -18.99 18.43 -5.72
N ASP A 39 -19.32 18.62 -4.45
CA ASP A 39 -18.40 18.44 -3.34
C ASP A 39 -17.81 17.04 -3.50
N ASN A 40 -16.58 16.98 -4.01
CA ASN A 40 -15.68 15.88 -3.79
C ASN A 40 -15.19 16.00 -2.34
N GLU A 41 -16.15 15.99 -1.41
CA GLU A 41 -15.89 15.61 -0.05
C GLU A 41 -15.34 14.20 -0.15
N ASN A 42 -14.06 14.12 0.16
CA ASN A 42 -13.37 13.03 0.83
C ASN A 42 -14.24 12.48 1.98
N ARG A 43 -15.38 11.87 1.64
CA ARG A 43 -15.97 10.80 2.41
C ARG A 43 -14.94 9.72 2.29
N GLN A 44 -14.15 9.61 3.36
CA GLN A 44 -13.43 8.40 3.69
C GLN A 44 -14.37 7.25 3.36
N ASN A 45 -14.07 6.58 2.25
CA ASN A 45 -14.72 5.38 1.83
C ASN A 45 -14.23 4.33 2.85
N THR A 46 -14.82 4.36 4.05
CA THR A 46 -14.78 3.28 5.04
C THR A 46 -15.71 2.17 4.57
N VAL A 47 -15.65 1.86 3.27
CA VAL A 47 -15.91 0.50 2.83
C VAL A 47 -14.58 -0.18 3.05
N SER A 48 -14.54 -1.16 3.94
CA SER A 48 -13.39 -2.00 4.24
C SER A 48 -12.93 -2.77 2.99
N GLN A 49 -12.43 -2.05 1.99
CA GLN A 49 -12.09 -2.59 0.69
C GLN A 49 -10.74 -3.28 0.84
N VAL A 50 -10.72 -4.62 0.81
CA VAL A 50 -9.47 -5.35 0.93
C VAL A 50 -8.83 -5.41 -0.45
N GLY A 51 -7.58 -4.98 -0.58
CA GLY A 51 -6.86 -4.98 -1.86
C GLY A 51 -6.51 -3.60 -2.38
N THR A 52 -6.24 -3.53 -3.68
CA THR A 52 -5.77 -2.34 -4.40
C THR A 52 -6.56 -2.03 -5.66
N ASN A 53 -7.71 -2.68 -5.88
CA ASN A 53 -8.46 -2.63 -7.15
C ASN A 53 -7.57 -3.03 -8.36
N GLY A 54 -6.66 -3.98 -8.15
CA GLY A 54 -5.70 -4.41 -9.17
C GLY A 54 -4.57 -3.43 -9.45
N GLN A 55 -4.54 -2.24 -8.82
CA GLN A 55 -3.44 -1.31 -8.97
C GLN A 55 -2.17 -1.89 -8.33
N LEU A 56 -1.07 -1.91 -9.07
CA LEU A 56 0.23 -2.34 -8.55
C LEU A 56 0.76 -1.30 -7.54
N ILE A 57 1.01 -1.75 -6.32
CA ILE A 57 1.67 -0.97 -5.27
C ILE A 57 3.08 -1.52 -5.02
N PRO A 58 4.07 -0.66 -4.68
CA PRO A 58 5.40 -1.11 -4.34
C PRO A 58 5.40 -2.09 -3.16
N ILE A 59 6.23 -3.12 -3.24
CA ILE A 59 6.42 -4.12 -2.18
C ILE A 59 7.88 -4.04 -1.72
N GLN A 60 8.12 -3.99 -0.41
CA GLN A 60 9.48 -4.15 0.09
C GLN A 60 9.85 -5.62 -0.02
N SER A 61 10.71 -5.97 -0.98
CA SER A 61 11.22 -7.32 -1.15
C SER A 61 12.54 -7.34 -1.92
N ASP A 62 13.25 -8.44 -1.77
CA ASP A 62 14.43 -8.84 -2.52
C ASP A 62 14.11 -9.41 -3.92
N ASN A 63 12.86 -9.77 -4.20
CA ASN A 63 12.45 -10.40 -5.45
C ASN A 63 11.15 -9.82 -6.05
N VAL A 64 10.27 -9.26 -5.22
CA VAL A 64 8.98 -8.69 -5.66
C VAL A 64 9.09 -7.17 -5.72
N ARG A 65 8.89 -6.61 -6.90
CA ARG A 65 8.90 -5.16 -7.13
C ARG A 65 7.59 -4.51 -6.68
N SER A 66 6.48 -5.07 -7.12
CA SER A 66 5.15 -4.55 -6.83
C SER A 66 4.10 -5.65 -6.93
N ALA A 67 2.99 -5.49 -6.23
CA ALA A 67 1.86 -6.40 -6.32
C ALA A 67 0.55 -5.61 -6.25
N GLY A 68 -0.51 -6.17 -6.81
CA GLY A 68 -1.85 -5.62 -6.78
C GLY A 68 -2.88 -6.72 -6.56
N TYR A 69 -4.02 -6.37 -5.99
CA TYR A 69 -5.12 -7.30 -5.75
C TYR A 69 -6.46 -6.64 -6.03
N ASP A 70 -7.27 -7.32 -6.81
CA ASP A 70 -8.67 -6.96 -7.04
C ASP A 70 -9.56 -8.01 -6.37
N GLU A 71 -10.23 -7.61 -5.28
CA GLU A 71 -11.13 -8.48 -4.53
C GLU A 71 -12.39 -8.84 -5.33
N ALA A 72 -12.84 -7.97 -6.23
CA ALA A 72 -14.04 -8.24 -7.04
C ALA A 72 -13.81 -9.38 -8.04
N SER A 73 -12.59 -9.47 -8.58
CA SER A 73 -12.21 -10.52 -9.53
C SER A 73 -11.37 -11.64 -8.90
N LEU A 74 -10.98 -11.51 -7.63
CA LEU A 74 -10.05 -12.39 -6.91
C LEU A 74 -8.73 -12.58 -7.68
N VAL A 75 -8.26 -11.52 -8.34
CA VAL A 75 -7.02 -11.54 -9.13
C VAL A 75 -5.91 -10.84 -8.36
N MET A 76 -4.80 -11.55 -8.19
CA MET A 76 -3.57 -10.98 -7.66
C MET A 76 -2.53 -10.87 -8.78
N THR A 77 -2.02 -9.67 -9.00
CA THR A 77 -0.96 -9.41 -9.98
C THR A 77 0.36 -9.21 -9.24
N VAL A 78 1.42 -9.89 -9.66
CA VAL A 78 2.77 -9.80 -9.06
C VAL A 78 3.78 -9.44 -10.12
N GLN A 79 4.49 -8.33 -9.91
CA GLN A 79 5.66 -7.93 -10.68
C GLN A 79 6.94 -8.27 -9.92
N PHE A 80 7.82 -9.03 -10.55
CA PHE A 80 9.13 -9.38 -10.02
C PHE A 80 10.19 -8.37 -10.46
N ASP A 81 11.32 -8.33 -9.74
CA ASP A 81 12.42 -7.41 -10.06
C ASP A 81 13.10 -7.68 -11.40
N ASN A 82 12.99 -8.90 -11.92
CA ASN A 82 13.44 -9.26 -13.26
C ASN A 82 12.49 -8.79 -14.38
N GLY A 83 11.40 -8.08 -14.03
CA GLY A 83 10.42 -7.54 -14.96
C GLY A 83 9.28 -8.49 -15.30
N ALA A 84 9.31 -9.75 -14.85
CA ALA A 84 8.23 -10.69 -15.11
C ALA A 84 6.96 -10.29 -14.36
N LEU A 85 5.82 -10.37 -15.05
CA LEU A 85 4.51 -10.00 -14.54
C LEU A 85 3.55 -11.19 -14.65
N TYR A 86 2.97 -11.58 -13.52
CA TYR A 86 2.07 -12.72 -13.42
C TYR A 86 0.73 -12.30 -12.81
N GLU A 87 -0.35 -12.88 -13.32
CA GLU A 87 -1.66 -12.87 -12.69
C GLU A 87 -1.92 -14.24 -12.06
N TYR A 88 -2.47 -14.23 -10.86
CA TYR A 88 -2.97 -15.39 -10.12
C TYR A 88 -4.48 -15.23 -9.94
N TYR A 89 -5.26 -16.25 -10.30
CA TYR A 89 -6.72 -16.18 -10.34
C TYR A 89 -7.36 -16.97 -9.20
N GLY A 90 -8.43 -16.42 -8.60
CA GLY A 90 -9.13 -17.06 -7.49
C GLY A 90 -8.35 -16.99 -6.17
N VAL A 91 -7.54 -15.94 -5.99
CA VAL A 91 -6.75 -15.72 -4.78
C VAL A 91 -7.66 -15.24 -3.64
N PRO A 92 -7.74 -15.97 -2.50
CA PRO A 92 -8.54 -15.53 -1.36
C PRO A 92 -7.98 -14.26 -0.73
N THR A 93 -8.87 -13.40 -0.25
CA THR A 93 -8.54 -12.13 0.43
C THR A 93 -7.53 -12.30 1.58
N GLU A 94 -7.63 -13.39 2.34
CA GLU A 94 -6.70 -13.72 3.42
C GLU A 94 -5.27 -13.99 2.92
N LEU A 95 -5.12 -14.57 1.72
CA LEU A 95 -3.82 -14.81 1.11
C LEU A 95 -3.17 -13.48 0.72
N TRP A 96 -3.92 -12.56 0.10
CA TRP A 96 -3.45 -11.20 -0.17
C TRP A 96 -2.98 -10.50 1.12
N THR A 97 -3.80 -10.53 2.16
CA THR A 97 -3.47 -9.92 3.47
C THR A 97 -2.20 -10.52 4.06
N SER A 98 -2.07 -11.86 4.02
CA SER A 98 -0.86 -12.57 4.46
C SER A 98 0.36 -12.18 3.64
N PHE A 99 0.21 -12.01 2.32
CA PHE A 99 1.28 -11.64 1.42
C PHE A 99 1.81 -10.24 1.74
N ILE A 100 0.92 -9.27 1.95
CA ILE A 100 1.31 -7.91 2.33
C ILE A 100 1.99 -7.87 3.70
N ALA A 101 1.51 -8.65 4.68
CA ALA A 101 2.07 -8.71 6.02
C ALA A 101 3.45 -9.40 6.07
N ALA A 102 3.79 -10.25 5.09
CA ALA A 102 5.02 -11.03 5.06
C ALA A 102 6.24 -10.26 4.49
N GLN A 103 6.20 -8.93 4.48
CA GLN A 103 7.38 -8.14 4.09
C GLN A 103 8.51 -8.29 5.13
N PRO A 104 9.79 -8.35 4.70
CA PRO A 104 10.26 -8.10 3.35
C PRO A 104 10.38 -9.35 2.44
N HIS A 105 9.87 -10.52 2.83
CA HIS A 105 10.02 -11.76 2.06
C HIS A 105 8.66 -12.39 1.66
N PRO A 106 7.74 -11.62 1.05
CA PRO A 106 6.38 -12.08 0.83
C PRO A 106 6.32 -13.23 -0.17
N TRP A 107 7.27 -13.29 -1.13
CA TRP A 107 7.32 -14.37 -2.09
C TRP A 107 7.70 -15.72 -1.47
N SER A 108 8.80 -15.80 -0.71
CA SER A 108 9.26 -17.07 -0.15
C SER A 108 8.37 -17.55 1.00
N GLN A 109 7.79 -16.64 1.78
CA GLN A 109 6.94 -16.99 2.93
C GLN A 109 5.49 -17.30 2.55
N VAL A 110 4.94 -16.62 1.53
CA VAL A 110 3.52 -16.73 1.17
C VAL A 110 3.34 -17.05 -0.30
N GLY A 111 3.92 -16.25 -1.20
CA GLY A 111 3.69 -16.33 -2.64
C GLY A 111 3.97 -17.72 -3.22
N TYR A 112 5.21 -18.19 -3.17
CA TYR A 112 5.59 -19.50 -3.69
C TYR A 112 4.82 -20.67 -3.02
N PRO A 113 4.79 -20.81 -1.68
CA PRO A 113 4.12 -21.95 -1.06
C PRO A 113 2.59 -21.94 -1.22
N ARG A 114 1.94 -20.77 -1.26
CA ARG A 114 0.47 -20.70 -1.29
C ARG A 114 -0.12 -20.43 -2.67
N LEU A 115 0.59 -19.75 -3.56
CA LEU A 115 0.15 -19.54 -4.94
C LEU A 115 0.62 -20.68 -5.84
N VAL A 116 1.93 -20.94 -5.87
CA VAL A 116 2.51 -21.90 -6.83
C VAL A 116 2.33 -23.32 -6.33
N GLN A 117 2.84 -23.65 -5.14
CA GLN A 117 2.69 -25.00 -4.59
C GLN A 117 1.24 -25.29 -4.18
N GLY A 118 0.48 -24.24 -3.82
CA GLY A 118 -0.96 -24.33 -3.56
C GLY A 118 -1.82 -24.56 -4.81
N GLY A 119 -1.23 -24.55 -6.02
CA GLY A 119 -1.93 -24.87 -7.26
C GLY A 119 -2.89 -23.77 -7.74
N ILE A 120 -2.71 -22.52 -7.31
CA ILE A 120 -3.51 -21.40 -7.78
C ILE A 120 -3.22 -21.20 -9.28
N PRO A 121 -4.23 -21.18 -10.16
CA PRO A 121 -4.04 -20.93 -11.58
C PRO A 121 -3.37 -19.58 -11.82
N TYR A 122 -2.40 -19.55 -12.73
CA TYR A 122 -1.66 -18.33 -13.03
C TYR A 122 -1.31 -18.21 -14.51
N LYS A 123 -1.08 -16.97 -14.94
CA LYS A 123 -0.67 -16.65 -16.31
C LYS A 123 0.41 -15.57 -16.29
N ARG A 124 1.47 -15.77 -17.08
CA ARG A 124 2.44 -14.71 -17.36
C ARG A 124 1.84 -13.73 -18.37
N ILE A 125 1.85 -12.45 -18.04
CA ILE A 125 1.28 -11.39 -18.88
C ILE A 125 2.30 -10.34 -19.34
N GLY A 126 3.52 -10.37 -18.80
CA GLY A 126 4.63 -9.47 -19.17
C GLY A 126 5.98 -10.09 -18.86
#